data_AF-A0A7V2CY70-F1
#
_entry.id   AF-A0A7V2CY70-F1
#
_cell.length_a   1.000
_cell.length_b   1.000
_cell.length_c   1.000
_cell.angle_alpha   90.00
_cell.angle_beta   90.00
_cell.angle_gamma   90.00
#
_symmetry.space_group_name_H-M   'P 1'
#
loop_
_entity.id
_entity.type
_entity.pdbx_description
1 polymer ?
#
loop_
_entity_poly.entity_id
_entity_poly.type
_entity_poly.pdbx_seq_one_letter_code
_entity_poly.pdbx_strand_id
1 'polypeptide(L)'
;MSQVPERFRIFDAGARLSACTGINELMEDLGGLPVQGPVRMLGGGTPAHIPEVEVVWRRRIEALCAVPGQFESVVGDYDTPRGKVAFLEGIAAYFRSRCGWEIGPENVAVTNGSQVASFLLMNLFGGL
;
A
#
# COMPACT_ATOMS: atom_id res chain seq x y z
N MET A 1 11.39 20.85 -19.16
CA MET A 1 12.87 20.70 -19.18
C MET A 1 13.46 21.53 -18.05
N SER A 2 13.63 20.96 -16.86
CA SER A 2 14.39 21.58 -15.77
C SER A 2 15.69 20.80 -15.58
N GLN A 3 16.82 21.45 -15.81
CA GLN A 3 18.15 20.85 -15.68
C GLN A 3 18.44 20.56 -14.20
N VAL A 4 18.62 19.30 -13.86
CA VAL A 4 19.16 18.89 -12.56
C VAL A 4 20.62 19.32 -12.48
N PRO A 5 21.09 20.00 -11.41
CA PRO A 5 22.47 20.46 -11.30
C PRO A 5 23.46 19.29 -11.27
N GLU A 6 24.61 19.47 -11.90
CA GLU A 6 25.67 18.51 -12.22
C GLU A 6 26.49 17.97 -11.02
N ARG A 7 25.88 17.79 -9.83
CA ARG A 7 26.62 17.43 -8.59
C ARG A 7 26.26 16.09 -7.92
N PHE A 8 25.40 15.27 -8.51
CA PHE A 8 25.14 13.92 -7.98
C PHE A 8 25.17 12.88 -9.11
N ARG A 9 26.11 11.94 -9.03
CA ARG A 9 26.09 10.74 -9.89
C ARG A 9 25.09 9.74 -9.31
N ILE A 10 24.04 9.45 -10.07
CA ILE A 10 23.10 8.38 -9.77
C ILE A 10 23.74 7.05 -10.20
N PHE A 11 23.64 6.01 -9.39
CA PHE A 11 24.10 4.66 -9.73
C PHE A 11 23.18 4.03 -10.80
N ASP A 12 23.67 3.08 -11.59
CA ASP A 12 22.96 2.55 -12.77
C ASP A 12 21.53 2.09 -12.49
N ALA A 13 21.30 1.38 -11.39
CA ALA A 13 19.95 0.97 -11.00
C ALA A 13 19.05 2.18 -10.67
N GLY A 14 19.59 3.22 -10.04
CA GLY A 14 18.88 4.49 -9.85
C GLY A 14 18.55 5.18 -11.16
N ALA A 15 19.47 5.17 -12.13
CA ALA A 15 19.24 5.74 -13.46
C ALA A 15 18.14 5.00 -14.23
N ARG A 16 18.07 3.66 -14.10
CA ARG A 16 16.99 2.84 -14.68
C ARG A 16 15.64 3.14 -14.02
N LEU A 17 15.60 3.27 -12.70
CA LEU A 17 14.38 3.58 -11.95
C LEU A 17 13.88 5.02 -12.18
N SER A 18 14.78 5.95 -12.50
CA SER A 18 14.44 7.35 -12.80
C SER A 18 14.18 7.63 -14.28
N ALA A 19 14.25 6.61 -15.13
CA ALA A 19 14.03 6.79 -16.57
C ALA A 19 12.58 7.21 -16.83
N CYS A 20 12.38 8.22 -17.67
CA CYS A 20 11.04 8.57 -18.13
C CYS A 20 10.50 7.45 -19.02
N THR A 21 9.35 6.90 -18.65
CA THR A 21 8.64 5.90 -19.43
C THR A 21 7.26 6.43 -19.83
N GLY A 22 6.63 5.82 -20.83
CA GLY A 22 5.24 6.18 -21.17
C GLY A 22 4.26 5.98 -20.02
N ILE A 23 4.56 5.11 -19.05
CA ILE A 23 3.76 4.96 -17.83
C ILE A 23 3.91 6.19 -16.93
N ASN A 24 5.11 6.77 -16.82
CA ASN A 24 5.32 7.99 -16.04
C ASN A 24 4.49 9.15 -16.60
N GLU A 25 4.55 9.36 -17.91
CA GLU A 25 3.77 10.41 -18.59
C GLU A 25 2.26 10.19 -18.39
N LEU A 26 1.78 8.95 -18.56
CA LEU A 26 0.37 8.62 -18.30
C LEU A 26 -0.05 8.91 -16.85
N MET A 27 0.80 8.59 -15.88
CA MET A 27 0.51 8.85 -14.46
C MET A 27 0.53 10.35 -14.14
N GLU A 28 1.39 11.13 -14.78
CA GLU A 28 1.39 12.60 -14.69
C GLU A 28 0.08 13.19 -15.26
N ASP A 29 -0.36 12.70 -16.41
CA ASP A 29 -1.63 13.11 -17.02
C ASP A 29 -2.81 12.78 -16.11
N LEU A 30 -2.88 11.55 -15.58
CA LEU A 30 -3.94 11.12 -14.66
C LEU A 30 -3.94 11.93 -13.34
N GLY A 31 -2.76 12.29 -12.83
CA GLY A 31 -2.61 13.09 -11.61
C GLY A 31 -2.91 14.58 -11.78
N GLY A 32 -2.75 15.11 -13.00
CA GLY A 32 -3.05 16.50 -13.33
C GLY A 32 -4.53 16.79 -13.57
N LEU A 33 -5.37 15.75 -13.70
CA LEU A 33 -6.80 15.93 -13.94
C LEU A 33 -7.51 16.47 -12.67
N PRO A 34 -8.32 17.54 -12.80
CA PRO A 34 -9.09 18.04 -11.68
C PRO A 34 -10.17 17.03 -11.27
N VAL A 35 -10.35 16.85 -9.96
CA VAL A 35 -11.40 15.99 -9.37
C VAL A 35 -12.80 16.39 -9.86
N GLN A 36 -13.01 17.68 -10.10
CA GLN A 36 -14.23 18.23 -10.69
C GLN A 36 -13.85 18.98 -11.96
N GLY A 37 -14.19 18.41 -13.12
CA GLY A 37 -13.91 18.98 -14.42
C GLY A 37 -14.81 18.36 -15.50
N PRO A 38 -14.72 18.85 -16.74
CA PRO A 38 -15.49 18.32 -17.86
C PRO A 38 -15.07 16.88 -18.25
N VAL A 39 -13.86 16.47 -17.85
CA VAL A 39 -13.31 15.13 -18.10
C VAL A 39 -13.92 14.13 -17.12
N ARG A 40 -14.41 13.00 -17.64
CA ARG A 40 -14.84 11.86 -16.82
C ARG A 40 -13.63 11.02 -16.44
N MET A 41 -13.26 11.02 -15.17
CA MET A 41 -12.12 10.26 -14.66
C MET A 41 -12.46 8.76 -14.56
N LEU A 42 -12.13 8.01 -15.61
CA LEU A 42 -12.34 6.55 -15.71
C LEU A 42 -11.02 5.74 -15.75
N GLY A 43 -9.87 6.41 -15.68
CA GLY A 43 -8.55 5.77 -15.71
C GLY A 43 -7.90 5.54 -14.35
N GLY A 44 -8.51 6.04 -13.26
CA GLY A 44 -7.98 5.89 -11.91
C GLY A 44 -8.34 4.55 -11.26
N GLY A 45 -7.57 4.16 -10.24
CA GLY A 45 -7.79 2.94 -9.45
C GLY A 45 -8.38 3.17 -8.04
N THR A 46 -8.77 4.40 -7.70
CA THR A 46 -9.34 4.73 -6.39
C THR A 46 -10.68 4.02 -6.20
N PRO A 47 -10.89 3.27 -5.10
CA PRO A 47 -12.17 2.62 -4.83
C PRO A 47 -13.32 3.62 -4.69
N ALA A 48 -14.54 3.16 -4.94
CA ALA A 48 -15.74 3.95 -4.72
C ALA A 48 -16.03 4.18 -3.23
N HIS A 49 -16.69 5.31 -2.93
CA HIS A 49 -17.28 5.56 -1.62
C HIS A 49 -18.56 4.74 -1.47
N ILE A 50 -18.49 3.65 -0.70
CA ILE A 50 -19.64 2.77 -0.41
C ILE A 50 -20.13 3.09 1.01
N PRO A 51 -21.31 3.72 1.18
CA PRO A 51 -21.76 4.23 2.48
C PRO A 51 -21.75 3.19 3.60
N GLU A 52 -22.17 1.97 3.31
CA GLU A 52 -22.23 0.88 4.29
C GLU A 52 -20.84 0.48 4.78
N VAL A 53 -19.84 0.53 3.89
CA VAL A 53 -18.45 0.24 4.23
C VAL A 53 -17.86 1.37 5.07
N GLU A 54 -18.18 2.62 4.75
CA GLU A 54 -17.75 3.80 5.52
C GLU A 54 -18.30 3.82 6.94
N VAL A 55 -19.57 3.40 7.12
CA VAL A 55 -20.16 3.21 8.46
C VAL A 55 -19.37 2.19 9.27
N VAL A 56 -18.97 1.08 8.66
CA VAL A 56 -18.15 0.07 9.35
C VAL A 56 -16.79 0.65 9.74
N TRP A 57 -16.11 1.38 8.85
CA TRP A 57 -14.82 1.99 9.15
C TRP A 57 -14.91 2.97 10.32
N ARG A 58 -15.88 3.88 10.28
CA ARG A 58 -16.08 4.88 11.34
C ARG A 58 -16.30 4.22 12.69
N ARG A 59 -17.19 3.22 12.75
CA ARG A 59 -17.46 2.44 13.97
C ARG A 59 -16.21 1.73 14.49
N ARG A 60 -15.35 1.18 13.62
CA ARG A 60 -14.11 0.51 14.05
C ARG A 60 -13.09 1.48 14.62
N ILE A 61 -12.96 2.68 14.06
CA ILE A 61 -12.10 3.74 14.59
C ILE A 61 -12.62 4.21 15.95
N GLU A 62 -13.93 4.44 16.08
CA GLU A 62 -14.55 4.80 17.37
C GLU A 62 -14.32 3.73 18.44
N ALA A 63 -14.43 2.45 18.08
CA ALA A 63 -14.15 1.35 19.00
C ALA A 63 -12.69 1.30 19.46
N LEU A 64 -11.73 1.65 18.59
CA LEU A 64 -10.32 1.77 18.98
C LEU A 64 -10.11 2.93 19.96
N CYS A 65 -10.77 4.07 19.73
CA CYS A 65 -10.68 5.24 20.62
C CYS A 65 -11.38 5.03 21.97
N ALA A 66 -12.38 4.15 22.04
CA ALA A 66 -13.12 3.89 23.27
C ALA A 66 -12.34 3.08 24.30
N VAL A 67 -11.27 2.38 23.91
CA VAL A 67 -10.44 1.57 24.81
C VAL A 67 -9.09 2.27 25.05
N PRO A 68 -8.80 2.72 26.28
CA PRO A 68 -7.53 3.38 26.60
C PRO A 68 -6.33 2.53 26.17
N GLY A 69 -5.40 3.15 25.44
CA GLY A 69 -4.16 2.52 24.97
C GLY A 69 -4.25 1.80 23.63
N GLN A 70 -5.45 1.46 23.13
CA GLN A 70 -5.56 0.76 21.83
C GLN A 70 -5.26 1.68 20.66
N PHE A 71 -5.83 2.89 20.66
CA PHE A 71 -5.57 3.86 19.61
C PHE A 71 -4.08 4.25 19.59
N GLU A 72 -3.52 4.58 20.75
CA GLU A 72 -2.12 4.95 20.92
C GLU A 72 -1.19 3.84 20.41
N SER A 73 -1.48 2.58 20.74
CA SER A 73 -0.69 1.45 20.25
C SER A 73 -0.81 1.21 18.75
N VAL A 74 -1.93 1.56 18.12
CA VAL A 74 -2.09 1.43 16.67
C VAL A 74 -1.33 2.53 15.91
N VAL A 75 -1.23 3.74 16.47
CA VAL A 75 -0.63 4.89 15.77
C VAL A 75 0.81 5.19 16.18
N GLY A 76 1.23 4.80 17.38
CA GLY A 76 2.49 5.21 18.00
C GLY A 76 3.51 4.08 18.22
N ASP A 77 3.07 2.83 18.29
CA ASP A 77 3.97 1.70 18.54
C ASP A 77 4.44 1.09 17.21
N TYR A 78 5.74 0.77 17.14
CA TYR A 78 6.29 0.00 16.02
C TYR A 78 5.90 -1.47 16.12
N ASP A 79 5.37 -2.01 15.02
CA ASP A 79 5.17 -3.44 14.85
C ASP A 79 6.48 -4.17 14.54
N THR A 80 6.44 -5.51 14.59
CA THR A 80 7.55 -6.32 14.08
C THR A 80 7.79 -6.03 12.59
N PRO A 81 9.00 -6.30 12.05
CA PRO A 81 9.26 -6.12 10.61
C PRO A 81 8.32 -6.88 9.68
N ARG A 82 7.60 -7.89 10.20
CA ARG A 82 6.63 -8.71 9.47
C ARG A 82 5.19 -8.19 9.56
N GLY A 83 4.89 -7.36 10.56
CA GLY A 83 3.56 -6.85 10.88
C GLY A 83 3.12 -7.14 12.32
N LYS A 84 1.95 -6.62 12.70
CA LYS A 84 1.34 -6.83 14.03
C LYS A 84 0.95 -8.29 14.24
N VAL A 85 1.45 -8.93 15.30
CA VAL A 85 1.23 -10.37 15.58
C VAL A 85 -0.25 -10.76 15.52
N ALA A 86 -1.11 -10.01 16.21
CA ALA A 86 -2.56 -10.27 16.23
C ALA A 86 -3.21 -10.20 14.83
N PHE A 87 -2.69 -9.33 13.95
CA PHE A 87 -3.19 -9.24 12.57
C PHE A 87 -2.76 -10.44 11.73
N LEU A 88 -1.49 -10.87 11.86
CA LEU A 88 -0.97 -12.05 11.17
C LEU A 88 -1.74 -13.31 11.55
N GLU A 89 -2.02 -13.50 12.84
CA GLU A 89 -2.84 -14.60 13.36
C GLU A 89 -4.27 -14.56 12.82
N GLY A 90 -4.89 -13.38 12.81
CA GLY A 90 -6.25 -13.19 12.29
C GLY A 90 -6.36 -13.51 10.79
N ILE A 91 -5.39 -13.08 9.98
CA ILE A 91 -5.35 -13.37 8.55
C ILE A 91 -5.14 -14.86 8.29
N ALA A 92 -4.19 -15.50 8.99
CA ALA A 92 -3.97 -16.93 8.86
C ALA A 92 -5.25 -17.72 9.23
N ALA A 93 -5.88 -17.38 10.36
CA ALA A 93 -7.13 -18.00 10.78
C ALA A 93 -8.27 -17.80 9.77
N TYR A 94 -8.38 -16.60 9.17
CA TYR A 94 -9.37 -16.31 8.14
C TYR A 94 -9.22 -17.23 6.94
N PHE A 95 -8.01 -17.37 6.39
CA PHE A 95 -7.77 -18.23 5.23
C PHE A 95 -7.88 -19.72 5.55
N ARG A 96 -7.47 -20.16 6.74
CA ARG A 96 -7.75 -21.54 7.20
C ARG A 96 -9.24 -21.82 7.21
N SER A 97 -10.04 -20.92 7.80
CA SER A 97 -11.49 -21.11 7.92
C SER A 97 -12.23 -20.99 6.59
N ARG A 98 -11.86 -20.03 5.75
CA ARG A 98 -12.62 -19.69 4.52
C ARG A 98 -12.16 -20.46 3.30
N CYS A 99 -10.89 -20.84 3.25
CA CYS A 99 -10.27 -21.46 2.08
C CYS A 99 -9.72 -22.86 2.38
N GLY A 100 -9.72 -23.31 3.64
CA GLY A 100 -9.20 -24.63 4.02
C GLY A 100 -7.68 -24.77 3.89
N TRP A 101 -6.94 -23.66 3.84
CA TRP A 101 -5.50 -23.68 3.66
C TRP A 101 -4.77 -24.10 4.93
N GLU A 102 -3.64 -24.80 4.81
CA GLU A 102 -2.76 -25.13 5.93
C GLU A 102 -1.66 -24.06 6.07
N ILE A 103 -2.04 -22.88 6.59
CA ILE A 103 -1.10 -21.77 6.82
C ILE A 103 -1.12 -21.27 8.26
N GLY A 104 0.02 -20.78 8.73
CA GLY A 104 0.21 -20.09 10.00
C GLY A 104 0.62 -18.61 9.83
N PRO A 105 0.76 -17.85 10.94
CA PRO A 105 1.27 -16.47 10.91
C PRO A 105 2.63 -16.34 10.19
N GLU A 106 3.45 -17.38 10.25
CA GLU A 106 4.74 -17.53 9.57
C GLU A 106 4.64 -17.60 8.04
N ASN A 107 3.43 -17.67 7.47
CA ASN A 107 3.17 -17.56 6.03
C ASN A 107 2.61 -16.19 5.61
N VAL A 108 2.27 -15.30 6.56
CA VAL A 108 1.68 -13.99 6.27
C VAL A 108 2.68 -12.87 6.55
N ALA A 109 2.88 -11.93 5.63
CA ALA A 109 3.69 -10.73 5.84
C ALA A 109 2.92 -9.49 5.39
N VAL A 110 3.08 -8.37 6.11
CA VAL A 110 2.43 -7.09 5.80
C VAL A 110 3.45 -6.15 5.16
N THR A 111 3.07 -5.53 4.05
CA THR A 111 3.86 -4.50 3.36
C THR A 111 3.06 -3.21 3.26
N ASN A 112 3.74 -2.11 2.93
CA ASN A 112 3.11 -0.82 2.65
C ASN A 112 2.41 -0.84 1.29
N GLY A 113 1.33 -1.61 1.19
CA GLY A 113 0.58 -1.85 -0.04
C GLY A 113 1.17 -2.94 -0.93
N SER A 114 0.34 -3.37 -1.89
CA SER A 114 0.67 -4.44 -2.85
C SER A 114 1.77 -4.06 -3.83
N GLN A 115 1.96 -2.77 -4.12
CA GLN A 115 3.05 -2.29 -4.98
C GLN A 115 4.43 -2.62 -4.37
N VAL A 116 4.60 -2.38 -3.06
CA VAL A 116 5.83 -2.73 -2.34
C VAL A 116 6.02 -4.24 -2.26
N ALA A 117 4.96 -5.01 -2.00
CA ALA A 117 5.04 -6.47 -2.02
C ALA A 117 5.52 -6.99 -3.39
N SER A 118 4.94 -6.47 -4.47
CA SER A 118 5.29 -6.87 -5.84
C SER A 118 6.73 -6.49 -6.15
N PHE A 119 7.15 -5.27 -5.77
CA PHE A 119 8.55 -4.84 -5.92
C PHE A 119 9.50 -5.80 -5.21
N LEU A 120 9.26 -6.13 -3.94
CA LEU A 120 10.12 -7.05 -3.18
C LEU A 120 10.18 -8.44 -3.83
N LEU A 121 9.03 -9.00 -4.22
CA LEU A 121 8.95 -10.33 -4.83
C LEU A 121 9.65 -10.38 -6.19
N MET A 122 9.42 -9.38 -7.05
CA MET A 122 10.06 -9.32 -8.36
C MET A 122 11.58 -9.19 -8.25
N ASN A 123 12.08 -8.39 -7.30
CA ASN A 123 13.53 -8.27 -7.09
C ASN A 123 14.12 -9.54 -6.45
N LEU A 124 13.40 -10.18 -5.53
CA LEU A 124 13.84 -11.41 -4.86
C LEU A 124 13.98 -12.58 -5.84
N PHE A 125 13.03 -12.73 -6.77
CA PHE A 125 13.01 -13.88 -7.70
C PHE A 125 13.56 -13.56 -9.10
N GLY A 126 13.52 -12.30 -9.52
CA GLY A 126 13.95 -11.86 -10.86
C GLY A 126 15.34 -11.23 -10.90
N GLY A 127 15.92 -10.85 -9.75
CA GLY A 127 17.15 -10.06 -9.68
C GLY A 127 16.94 -8.58 -10.01
N LEU A 128 17.98 -7.78 -9.76
CA LEU A 128 18.08 -6.35 -10.09
C LEU A 128 18.82 -6.13 -11.42
#